data_AF-A0A239QIW3-F1
#
_entry.id   AF-A0A239QIW3-F1
#
_cell.length_a   1.000
_cell.length_b   1.000
_cell.length_c   1.000
_cell.angle_alpha   90.00
_cell.angle_beta   90.00
_cell.angle_gamma   90.00
#
_symmetry.space_group_name_H-M   'P 1'
#
loop_
_entity.id
_entity.type
_entity.pdbx_description
1 polymer ?
#
loop_
_entity_poly.entity_id
_entity_poly.type
_entity_poly.pdbx_seq_one_letter_code
_entity_poly.pdbx_strand_id
1 'polypeptide(L)'
;MIIRKFTEQDAQAVSELIITTIRISNTKDYPVELMEELVKTETPEHVLQRASWTHFYVAEEAGKIIGCGAIGPYWGKEDESSLFTIFVHPEWQGKGIGRAIVETLEKDEYGIRANRIEIPASITGLPFYRKLGYGFKDGKDTVDEEQLYRLEKQIEAPVIRQVEDAEEKSRIAREILEALPEWFEVPESREQYIRECRKWFFAAAERNGRAVGFLCLKETGKVTVELAVTGVLKALHRRGTGRALFEAAKAYAVAAGYEFMQVKTVAEGLYEDYDRTNRFYQGLGFRELEVIPQVWDEDNPCQIYVMSLRKSPWEQIMTRRSYRGKYKPDRIPREDMRTILEAGLAAPSGCNKQTTSLVAVDDPEILKQINAVIDPPVCETAPAMICVLSQRINAFRDRCFATQDYSAAIENMLLTISSLGYGSCWFEGHITDEDRICDRIAEILNVPEGYDLVCILPVGKMEGEPTVPKKKPFAERAWFNGFGKTEEME
;
A
#
# COMPACT_ATOMS: atom_id res chain seq x y z
N MET A 1 27.69 -3.70 26.53
CA MET A 1 28.00 -3.68 25.09
C MET A 1 27.32 -2.50 24.43
N ILE A 2 28.05 -1.73 23.62
CA ILE A 2 27.53 -0.65 22.78
C ILE A 2 27.92 -0.93 21.33
N ILE A 3 27.02 -0.69 20.38
CA ILE A 3 27.36 -0.67 18.94
C ILE A 3 27.37 0.78 18.51
N ARG A 4 28.48 1.23 17.93
CA ARG A 4 28.66 2.61 17.46
C ARG A 4 29.32 2.62 16.09
N LYS A 5 29.22 3.76 15.39
CA LYS A 5 29.98 3.97 14.15
C LYS A 5 31.49 3.89 14.45
N PHE A 6 32.20 3.29 13.52
CA PHE A 6 33.66 3.25 13.49
C PHE A 6 34.24 4.67 13.37
N THR A 7 35.39 4.86 14.00
CA THR A 7 36.23 6.05 13.88
C THR A 7 37.62 5.64 13.44
N GLU A 8 38.40 6.54 12.86
CA GLU A 8 39.75 6.21 12.37
C GLU A 8 40.68 5.66 13.48
N GLN A 9 40.44 6.06 14.74
CA GLN A 9 41.19 5.58 15.91
C GLN A 9 40.96 4.08 16.19
N ASP A 10 39.84 3.52 15.71
CA ASP A 10 39.50 2.11 15.89
C ASP A 10 40.27 1.19 14.92
N ALA A 11 40.90 1.74 13.86
CA ALA A 11 41.46 0.97 12.74
C ALA A 11 42.45 -0.12 13.18
N GLN A 12 43.35 0.22 14.10
CA GLN A 12 44.34 -0.71 14.64
C GLN A 12 43.66 -1.87 15.40
N ALA A 13 42.76 -1.55 16.33
CA ALA A 13 42.08 -2.55 17.14
C ALA A 13 41.14 -3.45 16.30
N VAL A 14 40.52 -2.91 15.24
CA VAL A 14 39.72 -3.67 14.29
C VAL A 14 40.58 -4.61 13.45
N SER A 15 41.73 -4.15 12.94
CA SER A 15 42.68 -5.00 12.20
C SER A 15 43.16 -6.17 13.08
N GLU A 16 43.57 -5.90 14.32
CA GLU A 16 43.98 -6.93 15.28
C GLU A 16 42.86 -7.94 15.60
N LEU A 17 41.63 -7.45 15.75
CA LEU A 17 40.44 -8.28 15.94
C LEU A 17 40.21 -9.23 14.76
N ILE A 18 40.27 -8.72 13.53
CA ILE A 18 40.05 -9.51 12.31
C ILE A 18 41.13 -10.58 12.18
N ILE A 19 42.40 -10.21 12.31
CA ILE A 19 43.55 -11.14 12.27
C ILE A 19 43.40 -12.24 13.31
N THR A 20 43.08 -11.87 14.55
CA THR A 20 42.88 -12.84 15.65
C THR A 20 41.72 -13.79 15.34
N THR A 21 40.63 -13.26 14.79
CA THR A 21 39.45 -14.06 14.45
C THR A 21 39.74 -15.05 13.33
N ILE A 22 40.43 -14.61 12.26
CA ILE A 22 40.83 -15.48 11.14
C ILE A 22 41.72 -16.62 11.64
N ARG A 23 42.76 -16.32 12.42
CA ARG A 23 43.72 -17.32 12.91
C ARG A 23 43.14 -18.37 13.85
N ILE A 24 42.10 -18.03 14.61
CA ILE A 24 41.52 -18.93 15.62
C ILE A 24 40.24 -19.62 15.12
N SER A 25 39.38 -18.89 14.41
CA SER A 25 38.05 -19.36 14.02
C SER A 25 38.08 -19.96 12.63
N ASN A 26 38.62 -19.25 11.64
CA ASN A 26 38.53 -19.63 10.23
C ASN A 26 39.53 -20.73 9.83
N THR A 27 40.71 -20.79 10.44
CA THR A 27 41.72 -21.85 10.18
C THR A 27 41.21 -23.28 10.45
N LYS A 28 40.06 -23.44 11.11
CA LYS A 28 39.39 -24.74 11.29
C LYS A 28 38.75 -25.27 10.00
N ASP A 29 38.33 -24.36 9.13
CA ASP A 29 37.54 -24.66 7.92
C ASP A 29 38.31 -24.37 6.63
N TYR A 30 39.52 -23.78 6.73
CA TYR A 30 40.32 -23.35 5.58
C TYR A 30 41.81 -23.74 5.74
N PRO A 31 42.55 -23.94 4.63
CA PRO A 31 44.00 -24.14 4.68
C PRO A 31 44.72 -22.98 5.37
N VAL A 32 45.69 -23.30 6.24
CA VAL A 32 46.41 -22.32 7.05
C VAL A 32 47.17 -21.33 6.16
N GLU A 33 47.74 -21.80 5.06
CA GLU A 33 48.49 -20.97 4.11
C GLU A 33 47.61 -19.90 3.46
N LEU A 34 46.36 -20.25 3.11
CA LEU A 34 45.38 -19.33 2.55
C LEU A 34 45.00 -18.25 3.58
N MET A 35 44.79 -18.65 4.83
CA MET A 35 44.45 -17.73 5.91
C MET A 35 45.61 -16.79 6.25
N GLU A 36 46.86 -17.25 6.23
CA GLU A 36 48.03 -16.39 6.47
C GLU A 36 48.26 -15.39 5.33
N GLU A 37 47.94 -15.73 4.08
CA GLU A 37 47.93 -14.75 2.97
C GLU A 37 46.87 -13.65 3.19
N LEU A 38 45.66 -14.01 3.65
CA LEU A 38 44.61 -13.04 4.02
C LEU A 38 45.04 -12.17 5.21
N VAL A 39 45.67 -12.74 6.23
CA VAL A 39 46.16 -11.98 7.38
C VAL A 39 47.17 -10.91 6.98
N LYS A 40 48.02 -11.15 5.97
CA LYS A 40 48.99 -10.14 5.48
C LYS A 40 48.32 -8.91 4.88
N THR A 41 47.09 -9.04 4.37
CA THR A 41 46.34 -7.92 3.79
C THR A 41 45.46 -7.21 4.79
N GLU A 42 45.19 -7.78 5.97
CA GLU A 42 44.33 -7.16 6.99
C GLU A 42 45.04 -6.10 7.84
N THR A 43 45.42 -4.98 7.22
CA THR A 43 46.09 -3.84 7.88
C THR A 43 45.12 -2.72 8.28
N PRO A 44 45.50 -1.81 9.21
CA PRO A 44 44.70 -0.64 9.55
C PRO A 44 44.33 0.22 8.34
N GLU A 45 45.24 0.36 7.37
CA GLU A 45 45.00 1.11 6.13
C GLU A 45 43.89 0.48 5.28
N HIS A 46 43.83 -0.85 5.18
CA HIS A 46 42.75 -1.53 4.48
C HIS A 46 41.42 -1.48 5.24
N VAL A 47 41.43 -1.39 6.57
CA VAL A 47 40.22 -1.09 7.36
C VAL A 47 39.71 0.32 7.05
N LEU A 48 40.59 1.32 7.06
CA LEU A 48 40.27 2.70 6.70
C LEU A 48 39.76 2.81 5.25
N GLN A 49 40.38 2.09 4.32
CA GLN A 49 39.94 2.04 2.93
C GLN A 49 38.53 1.45 2.79
N ARG A 50 38.18 0.40 3.55
CA ARG A 50 36.80 -0.13 3.56
C ARG A 50 35.82 0.85 4.19
N ALA A 51 36.21 1.49 5.29
CA ALA A 51 35.38 2.48 5.98
C ALA A 51 35.09 3.73 5.13
N SER A 52 35.91 4.05 4.13
CA SER A 52 35.71 5.24 3.28
C SER A 52 34.52 5.15 2.32
N TRP A 53 34.05 3.94 2.01
CA TRP A 53 32.92 3.71 1.09
C TRP A 53 31.79 2.84 1.69
N THR A 54 31.91 2.44 2.95
CA THR A 54 30.88 1.69 3.68
C THR A 54 30.45 2.44 4.94
N HIS A 55 29.25 2.15 5.45
CA HIS A 55 28.92 2.46 6.83
C HIS A 55 29.44 1.35 7.73
N PHE A 56 30.49 1.67 8.50
CA PHE A 56 31.23 0.73 9.32
C PHE A 56 30.89 0.92 10.80
N TYR A 57 30.62 -0.18 11.51
CA TYR A 57 30.25 -0.20 12.92
C TYR A 57 31.17 -1.14 13.72
N VAL A 58 31.36 -0.80 14.99
CA VAL A 58 32.11 -1.59 15.97
C VAL A 58 31.24 -1.89 17.18
N ALA A 59 31.37 -3.11 17.71
CA ALA A 59 30.79 -3.51 18.98
C ALA A 59 31.88 -3.39 20.06
N GLU A 60 31.60 -2.62 21.10
CA GLU A 60 32.53 -2.30 22.18
C GLU A 60 31.98 -2.76 23.54
N GLU A 61 32.84 -3.35 24.37
CA GLU A 61 32.56 -3.68 25.76
C GLU A 61 33.75 -3.27 26.64
N ALA A 62 33.49 -2.49 27.69
CA ALA A 62 34.51 -2.01 28.62
C ALA A 62 35.75 -1.38 27.95
N GLY A 63 35.56 -0.58 26.89
CA GLY A 63 36.64 0.08 26.15
C GLY A 63 37.37 -0.80 25.13
N LYS A 64 36.99 -2.08 24.99
CA LYS A 64 37.60 -3.02 24.04
C LYS A 64 36.66 -3.29 22.87
N ILE A 65 37.19 -3.22 21.65
CA ILE A 65 36.46 -3.66 20.45
C ILE A 65 36.38 -5.19 20.46
N ILE A 66 35.17 -5.72 20.44
CA ILE A 66 34.87 -7.15 20.52
C ILE A 66 34.17 -7.68 19.26
N GLY A 67 33.76 -6.79 18.34
CA GLY A 67 33.21 -7.15 17.05
C GLY A 67 33.18 -5.97 16.09
N CYS A 68 33.07 -6.26 14.80
CA CYS A 68 32.93 -5.27 13.74
C CYS A 68 32.02 -5.75 12.61
N GLY A 69 31.50 -4.80 11.84
CA GLY A 69 30.75 -5.08 10.63
C GLY A 69 30.49 -3.82 9.82
N ALA A 70 30.37 -3.99 8.51
CA ALA A 70 30.13 -2.90 7.58
C ALA A 70 29.02 -3.24 6.59
N ILE A 71 28.35 -2.20 6.09
CA ILE A 71 27.37 -2.31 5.02
C ILE A 71 27.63 -1.21 3.99
N GLY A 72 27.49 -1.55 2.72
CA GLY A 72 27.72 -0.60 1.62
C GLY A 72 26.89 -0.95 0.40
N PRO A 73 27.00 -0.15 -0.68
CA PRO A 73 26.29 -0.41 -1.91
C PRO A 73 26.72 -1.72 -2.56
N TYR A 74 25.77 -2.44 -3.13
CA TYR A 74 26.10 -3.49 -4.08
C TYR A 74 26.49 -2.83 -5.41
N TRP A 75 27.57 -3.30 -6.03
CA TRP A 75 28.20 -2.64 -7.18
C TRP A 75 27.21 -2.36 -8.31
N GLY A 76 27.08 -1.08 -8.69
CA GLY A 76 26.20 -0.64 -9.78
C GLY A 76 24.70 -0.70 -9.48
N LYS A 77 24.28 -0.87 -8.22
CA LYS A 77 22.87 -0.94 -7.81
C LYS A 77 22.53 0.09 -6.73
N GLU A 78 21.57 0.95 -7.05
CA GLU A 78 21.06 1.98 -6.12
C GLU A 78 20.07 1.43 -5.09
N ASP A 79 19.60 0.19 -5.24
CA ASP A 79 18.58 -0.45 -4.39
C ASP A 79 19.03 -1.76 -3.78
N GLU A 80 20.31 -2.08 -3.88
CA GLU A 80 20.89 -3.27 -3.27
C GLU A 80 22.11 -2.87 -2.44
N SER A 81 22.35 -3.68 -1.41
CA SER A 81 23.46 -3.47 -0.48
C SER A 81 24.18 -4.80 -0.22
N SER A 82 25.39 -4.71 0.30
CA SER A 82 26.17 -5.87 0.71
C SER A 82 26.72 -5.66 2.11
N LEU A 83 26.77 -6.74 2.89
CA LEU A 83 27.48 -6.78 4.16
C LEU A 83 28.95 -7.10 3.91
N PHE A 84 29.82 -6.51 4.73
CA PHE A 84 31.26 -6.66 4.66
C PHE A 84 31.86 -6.77 6.07
N THR A 85 33.00 -7.43 6.18
CA THR A 85 33.87 -7.39 7.38
C THR A 85 33.14 -7.74 8.69
N ILE A 86 32.29 -8.76 8.67
CA ILE A 86 31.56 -9.20 9.87
C ILE A 86 32.45 -10.13 10.70
N PHE A 87 33.04 -9.63 11.78
CA PHE A 87 33.88 -10.42 12.67
C PHE A 87 33.52 -10.18 14.13
N VAL A 88 33.61 -11.24 14.94
CA VAL A 88 33.44 -11.19 16.40
C VAL A 88 34.61 -11.92 17.02
N HIS A 89 35.20 -11.30 18.04
CA HIS A 89 36.37 -11.86 18.73
C HIS A 89 36.05 -13.28 19.23
N PRO A 90 36.94 -14.28 19.07
CA PRO A 90 36.64 -15.68 19.40
C PRO A 90 36.06 -15.91 20.80
N GLU A 91 36.60 -15.24 21.84
CA GLU A 91 36.11 -15.32 23.23
C GLU A 91 34.69 -14.75 23.45
N TRP A 92 34.18 -14.03 22.46
CA TRP A 92 32.90 -13.33 22.47
C TRP A 92 31.89 -13.92 21.48
N GLN A 93 32.30 -14.87 20.65
CA GLN A 93 31.40 -15.59 19.75
C GLN A 93 30.35 -16.40 20.52
N GLY A 94 29.19 -16.62 19.89
CA GLY A 94 28.06 -17.33 20.52
C GLY A 94 27.27 -16.51 21.55
N LYS A 95 27.67 -15.27 21.85
CA LYS A 95 27.00 -14.39 22.84
C LYS A 95 26.02 -13.38 22.23
N GLY A 96 25.63 -13.56 20.95
CA GLY A 96 24.66 -12.69 20.27
C GLY A 96 25.22 -11.41 19.62
N ILE A 97 26.52 -11.12 19.78
CA ILE A 97 27.14 -9.88 19.27
C ILE A 97 27.04 -9.78 17.74
N GLY A 98 27.36 -10.85 17.02
CA GLY A 98 27.27 -10.86 15.55
C GLY A 98 25.85 -10.56 15.05
N ARG A 99 24.83 -11.12 15.73
CA ARG A 99 23.42 -10.82 15.43
C ARG A 99 23.12 -9.33 15.64
N ALA A 100 23.54 -8.77 16.78
CA ALA A 100 23.32 -7.36 17.07
C ALA A 100 23.99 -6.44 16.03
N ILE A 101 25.19 -6.78 15.56
CA ILE A 101 25.87 -6.06 14.48
C ILE A 101 25.05 -6.11 13.19
N VAL A 102 24.65 -7.31 12.73
CA VAL A 102 23.86 -7.45 11.50
C VAL A 102 22.52 -6.71 11.61
N GLU A 103 21.83 -6.80 12.75
CA GLU A 103 20.58 -6.06 12.98
C GLU A 103 20.79 -4.54 12.97
N THR A 104 21.94 -4.04 13.43
CA THR A 104 22.31 -2.61 13.28
C THR A 104 22.52 -2.26 11.80
N LEU A 105 23.24 -3.09 11.04
CA LEU A 105 23.51 -2.86 9.62
C LEU A 105 22.23 -2.92 8.78
N GLU A 106 21.29 -3.81 9.08
CA GLU A 106 19.98 -3.88 8.41
C GLU A 106 19.08 -2.65 8.70
N LYS A 107 19.37 -1.89 9.77
CA LYS A 107 18.70 -0.63 10.15
C LYS A 107 19.46 0.62 9.73
N ASP A 108 20.65 0.46 9.14
CA ASP A 108 21.43 1.52 8.55
C ASP A 108 20.76 2.05 7.27
N GLU A 109 21.12 3.24 6.80
CA GLU A 109 20.63 3.80 5.55
C GLU A 109 20.77 2.83 4.35
N TYR A 110 21.91 2.13 4.26
CA TYR A 110 22.13 1.11 3.23
C TYR A 110 21.20 -0.10 3.38
N GLY A 111 20.91 -0.51 4.61
CA GLY A 111 19.97 -1.60 4.89
C GLY A 111 18.53 -1.19 4.60
N ILE A 112 18.14 0.02 5.00
CA ILE A 112 16.81 0.58 4.80
C ILE A 112 16.51 0.80 3.32
N ARG A 113 17.45 1.26 2.49
CA ARG A 113 17.22 1.45 1.05
C ARG A 113 17.18 0.15 0.26
N ALA A 114 17.73 -0.94 0.80
CA ALA A 114 17.91 -2.18 0.07
C ALA A 114 16.59 -2.92 -0.16
N ASN A 115 16.39 -3.46 -1.35
CA ASN A 115 15.42 -4.52 -1.65
C ASN A 115 16.05 -5.90 -1.46
N ARG A 116 17.39 -5.98 -1.55
CA ARG A 116 18.19 -7.18 -1.31
C ARG A 116 19.49 -6.80 -0.60
N ILE A 117 19.88 -7.61 0.38
CA ILE A 117 21.20 -7.54 1.00
C ILE A 117 21.96 -8.83 0.68
N GLU A 118 23.08 -8.70 -0.02
CA GLU A 118 24.02 -9.81 -0.28
C GLU A 118 25.05 -9.91 0.85
N ILE A 119 25.56 -11.12 1.07
CA ILE A 119 26.77 -11.32 1.85
C ILE A 119 27.64 -12.45 1.25
N PRO A 120 28.94 -12.17 1.01
CA PRO A 120 29.95 -13.20 0.82
C PRO A 120 30.30 -13.80 2.19
N ALA A 121 29.74 -14.97 2.50
CA ALA A 121 29.90 -15.63 3.78
C ALA A 121 31.03 -16.66 3.75
N SER A 122 31.88 -16.66 4.78
CA SER A 122 32.84 -17.75 4.97
C SER A 122 32.13 -19.07 5.27
N ILE A 123 32.82 -20.19 5.05
CA ILE A 123 32.36 -21.54 5.41
C ILE A 123 32.00 -21.56 6.90
N THR A 124 32.85 -20.98 7.75
CA THR A 124 32.64 -20.82 9.20
C THR A 124 31.39 -19.98 9.53
N GLY A 125 31.14 -18.92 8.75
CA GLY A 125 30.03 -17.99 8.95
C GLY A 125 28.69 -18.46 8.38
N LEU A 126 28.68 -19.44 7.46
CA LEU A 126 27.47 -19.92 6.78
C LEU A 126 26.33 -20.25 7.77
N PRO A 127 26.51 -21.08 8.82
CA PRO A 127 25.42 -21.42 9.73
C PRO A 127 24.84 -20.21 10.47
N PHE A 128 25.64 -19.16 10.69
CA PHE A 128 25.19 -17.94 11.35
C PHE A 128 24.24 -17.15 10.47
N TYR A 129 24.59 -16.90 9.20
CA TYR A 129 23.73 -16.13 8.28
C TYR A 129 22.47 -16.90 7.90
N ARG A 130 22.55 -18.22 7.76
CA ARG A 130 21.35 -19.07 7.55
C ARG A 130 20.33 -18.89 8.66
N LYS A 131 20.76 -18.77 9.93
CA LYS A 131 19.89 -18.49 11.09
C LYS A 131 19.32 -17.07 11.10
N LEU A 132 19.92 -16.13 10.37
CA LEU A 132 19.43 -14.75 10.21
C LEU A 132 18.50 -14.57 8.99
N GLY A 133 18.20 -15.67 8.29
CA GLY A 133 17.29 -15.69 7.15
C GLY A 133 17.94 -15.45 5.79
N TYR A 134 19.29 -15.51 5.69
CA TYR A 134 19.97 -15.39 4.41
C TYR A 134 19.89 -16.71 3.62
N GLY A 135 19.33 -16.63 2.41
CA GLY A 135 19.22 -17.67 1.40
C GLY A 135 20.51 -17.87 0.61
N PHE A 136 20.68 -19.00 -0.09
CA PHE A 136 21.73 -19.12 -1.11
C PHE A 136 21.33 -18.29 -2.33
N LYS A 137 22.24 -17.42 -2.79
CA LYS A 137 22.02 -16.63 -3.99
C LYS A 137 21.84 -17.54 -5.20
N ASP A 138 20.80 -17.29 -5.99
CA ASP A 138 20.40 -18.12 -7.13
C ASP A 138 20.24 -19.62 -6.81
N GLY A 139 20.02 -19.97 -5.52
CA GLY A 139 19.95 -21.36 -5.06
C GLY A 139 21.28 -22.13 -5.08
N LYS A 140 22.42 -21.45 -5.25
CA LYS A 140 23.74 -22.10 -5.34
C LYS A 140 24.37 -22.34 -3.98
N ASP A 141 24.36 -23.60 -3.55
CA ASP A 141 25.00 -24.08 -2.31
C ASP A 141 26.42 -24.60 -2.59
N THR A 142 27.27 -23.75 -3.16
CA THR A 142 28.68 -24.03 -3.40
C THR A 142 29.49 -22.77 -3.15
N VAL A 143 30.73 -22.94 -2.68
CA VAL A 143 31.68 -21.82 -2.57
C VAL A 143 32.15 -21.35 -3.95
N ASP A 144 32.50 -20.08 -4.06
CA ASP A 144 33.09 -19.48 -5.26
C ASP A 144 34.63 -19.62 -5.29
N GLU A 145 35.27 -18.92 -6.24
CA GLU A 145 36.72 -18.90 -6.41
C GLU A 145 37.46 -18.31 -5.19
N GLU A 146 36.79 -17.47 -4.39
CA GLU A 146 37.29 -16.90 -3.13
C GLU A 146 37.02 -17.81 -1.93
N GLN A 147 36.46 -19.01 -2.15
CA GLN A 147 36.06 -19.96 -1.11
C GLN A 147 34.97 -19.39 -0.17
N LEU A 148 34.06 -18.58 -0.71
CA LEU A 148 32.93 -17.97 0.01
C LEU A 148 31.59 -18.44 -0.55
N TYR A 149 30.61 -18.64 0.32
CA TYR A 149 29.21 -18.81 -0.08
C TYR A 149 28.60 -17.44 -0.36
N ARG A 150 27.94 -17.29 -1.52
CA ARG A 150 27.15 -16.09 -1.81
C ARG A 150 25.75 -16.28 -1.26
N LEU A 151 25.42 -15.53 -0.21
CA LEU A 151 24.11 -15.55 0.41
C LEU A 151 23.37 -14.23 0.17
N GLU A 152 22.05 -14.26 0.18
CA GLU A 152 21.22 -13.07 0.02
C GLU A 152 19.99 -13.11 0.90
N LYS A 153 19.49 -11.93 1.27
CA LYS A 153 18.22 -11.76 1.98
C LYS A 153 17.40 -10.74 1.22
N GLN A 154 16.20 -11.17 0.81
CA GLN A 154 15.20 -10.26 0.24
C GLN A 154 14.62 -9.43 1.39
N ILE A 155 14.55 -8.11 1.20
CA ILE A 155 14.06 -7.18 2.21
C ILE A 155 12.64 -6.79 1.84
N GLU A 156 11.68 -7.15 2.68
CA GLU A 156 10.27 -6.86 2.46
C GLU A 156 10.00 -5.36 2.39
N ALA A 157 8.94 -4.99 1.66
CA ALA A 157 8.48 -3.61 1.60
C ALA A 157 8.04 -3.12 2.99
N PRO A 158 8.10 -1.80 3.27
CA PRO A 158 7.61 -1.26 4.53
C PRO A 158 6.14 -1.64 4.77
N VAL A 159 5.84 -2.07 5.98
CA VAL A 159 4.47 -2.38 6.42
C VAL A 159 3.83 -1.08 6.92
N ILE A 160 2.63 -0.77 6.42
CA ILE A 160 1.86 0.39 6.89
C ILE A 160 0.96 -0.03 8.05
N ARG A 161 1.05 0.67 9.17
CA ARG A 161 0.14 0.50 10.31
C ARG A 161 -0.41 1.82 10.82
N GLN A 162 -1.63 1.78 11.34
CA GLN A 162 -2.17 2.88 12.12
C GLN A 162 -1.55 2.84 13.54
N VAL A 163 -1.14 4.00 14.03
CA VAL A 163 -0.58 4.17 15.37
C VAL A 163 -1.61 4.90 16.23
N GLU A 164 -1.91 4.37 17.41
CA GLU A 164 -2.84 5.00 18.35
C GLU A 164 -2.12 5.69 19.52
N ASP A 165 -1.04 5.08 20.02
CA ASP A 165 -0.30 5.59 21.18
C ASP A 165 0.34 6.97 20.89
N ALA A 166 0.01 7.94 21.73
CA ALA A 166 0.40 9.33 21.53
C ALA A 166 1.92 9.55 21.66
N GLU A 167 2.59 8.84 22.57
CA GLU A 167 4.04 8.98 22.75
C GLU A 167 4.80 8.34 21.59
N GLU A 168 4.31 7.20 21.10
CA GLU A 168 4.84 6.55 19.91
C GLU A 168 4.73 7.46 18.68
N LYS A 169 3.57 8.10 18.45
CA LYS A 169 3.38 9.09 17.37
C LYS A 169 4.44 10.18 17.41
N SER A 170 4.62 10.81 18.58
CA SER A 170 5.60 11.88 18.76
C SER A 170 7.04 11.39 18.54
N ARG A 171 7.38 10.20 19.03
CA ARG A 171 8.71 9.60 18.84
C ARG A 171 9.01 9.36 17.37
N ILE A 172 8.07 8.75 16.63
CA ILE A 172 8.22 8.47 15.19
C ILE A 172 8.32 9.79 14.40
N ALA A 173 7.39 10.72 14.65
CA ALA A 173 7.41 12.01 13.97
C ALA A 173 8.75 12.74 14.18
N ARG A 174 9.25 12.76 15.43
CA ARG A 174 10.54 13.36 15.74
C ARG A 174 11.68 12.73 14.95
N GLU A 175 11.82 11.40 15.04
CA GLU A 175 12.90 10.67 14.38
C GLU A 175 12.94 10.94 12.87
N ILE A 176 11.78 10.97 12.22
CA ILE A 176 11.68 11.16 10.77
C ILE A 176 11.89 12.63 10.39
N LEU A 177 11.26 13.58 11.09
CA LEU A 177 11.35 15.00 10.74
C LEU A 177 12.75 15.57 10.99
N GLU A 178 13.43 15.14 12.06
CA GLU A 178 14.82 15.53 12.33
C GLU A 178 15.80 14.97 11.30
N ALA A 179 15.46 13.84 10.66
CA ALA A 179 16.23 13.25 9.56
C ALA A 179 15.96 13.90 8.19
N LEU A 180 15.09 14.90 8.11
CA LEU A 180 14.66 15.59 6.88
C LEU A 180 14.80 17.12 7.01
N PRO A 181 16.01 17.65 7.31
CA PRO A 181 16.20 19.07 7.58
C PRO A 181 15.83 19.97 6.38
N GLU A 182 15.86 19.48 5.15
CA GLU A 182 15.56 20.26 3.94
C GLU A 182 14.07 20.65 3.81
N TRP A 183 13.17 19.91 4.47
CA TRP A 183 11.73 20.24 4.51
C TRP A 183 11.30 20.77 5.88
N PHE A 184 12.06 20.50 6.94
CA PHE A 184 11.68 20.79 8.32
C PHE A 184 12.81 21.52 9.08
N GLU A 185 13.41 22.52 8.44
CA GLU A 185 14.50 23.32 9.00
C GLU A 185 14.05 24.19 10.17
N VAL A 186 12.82 24.72 10.13
CA VAL A 186 12.25 25.61 11.15
C VAL A 186 11.92 24.80 12.41
N PRO A 187 12.70 24.92 13.51
CA PRO A 187 12.52 24.07 14.69
C PRO A 187 11.15 24.23 15.34
N GLU A 188 10.61 25.45 15.38
CA GLU A 188 9.31 25.76 15.99
C GLU A 188 8.18 25.03 15.27
N SER A 189 8.17 25.07 13.93
CA SER A 189 7.20 24.37 13.08
C SER A 189 7.33 22.85 13.23
N ARG A 190 8.57 22.33 13.25
CA ARG A 190 8.83 20.90 13.45
C ARG A 190 8.32 20.42 14.81
N GLU A 191 8.61 21.15 15.89
CA GLU A 191 8.12 20.84 17.24
C GLU A 191 6.59 20.91 17.35
N GLN A 192 5.97 21.84 16.62
CA GLN A 192 4.51 21.90 16.53
C GLN A 192 3.94 20.62 15.91
N TYR A 193 4.47 20.14 14.78
CA TYR A 193 4.02 18.89 14.17
C TYR A 193 4.20 17.69 15.12
N ILE A 194 5.35 17.58 15.79
CA ILE A 194 5.65 16.48 16.73
C ILE A 194 4.65 16.47 17.91
N ARG A 195 4.28 17.65 18.40
CA ARG A 195 3.32 17.80 19.51
C ARG A 195 1.88 17.54 19.06
N GLU A 196 1.47 18.09 17.92
CA GLU A 196 0.07 18.03 17.49
C GLU A 196 -0.32 16.68 16.89
N CYS A 197 0.62 15.97 16.27
CA CYS A 197 0.35 14.65 15.68
C CYS A 197 -0.21 13.62 16.68
N ARG A 198 0.03 13.82 17.98
CA ARG A 198 -0.54 13.05 19.10
C ARG A 198 -2.07 12.92 19.04
N LYS A 199 -2.76 13.91 18.47
CA LYS A 199 -4.23 14.00 18.40
C LYS A 199 -4.81 13.58 17.06
N TRP A 200 -3.95 13.38 16.06
CA TRP A 200 -4.36 13.16 14.68
C TRP A 200 -4.38 11.68 14.35
N PHE A 201 -5.09 11.34 13.26
CA PHE A 201 -4.86 10.06 12.60
C PHE A 201 -3.40 9.99 12.20
N PHE A 202 -2.77 8.84 12.41
CA PHE A 202 -1.35 8.64 12.19
C PHE A 202 -1.11 7.27 11.56
N ALA A 203 -0.62 7.26 10.32
CA ALA A 203 -0.10 6.07 9.67
C ALA A 203 1.42 6.07 9.74
N ALA A 204 2.03 4.97 10.18
CA ALA A 204 3.48 4.76 10.16
C ALA A 204 3.84 3.69 9.14
N ALA A 205 4.95 3.90 8.43
CA ALA A 205 5.61 2.90 7.62
C ALA A 205 6.77 2.32 8.41
N GLU A 206 6.78 1.00 8.61
CA GLU A 206 7.81 0.31 9.38
C GLU A 206 8.57 -0.70 8.54
N ARG A 207 9.89 -0.74 8.74
CA ARG A 207 10.80 -1.70 8.10
C ARG A 207 11.84 -2.13 9.12
N ASN A 208 12.06 -3.44 9.25
CA ASN A 208 13.04 -4.02 10.19
C ASN A 208 12.86 -3.53 11.65
N GLY A 209 11.61 -3.34 12.09
CA GLY A 209 11.28 -2.85 13.43
C GLY A 209 11.65 -1.38 13.68
N ARG A 210 11.89 -0.60 12.62
CA ARG A 210 12.15 0.84 12.66
C ARG A 210 11.10 1.58 11.84
N ALA A 211 10.62 2.72 12.34
CA ALA A 211 9.80 3.60 11.54
C ALA A 211 10.67 4.28 10.47
N VAL A 212 10.21 4.23 9.23
CA VAL A 212 10.92 4.78 8.06
C VAL A 212 10.11 5.86 7.33
N GLY A 213 8.88 6.10 7.79
CA GLY A 213 8.05 7.22 7.38
C GLY A 213 6.74 7.27 8.15
N PHE A 214 6.01 8.36 8.01
CA PHE A 214 4.69 8.55 8.60
C PHE A 214 3.86 9.57 7.82
N LEU A 215 2.56 9.57 8.04
CA LEU A 215 1.61 10.54 7.49
C LEU A 215 0.50 10.82 8.52
N CYS A 216 0.20 12.10 8.74
CA CYS A 216 -0.87 12.53 9.64
C CYS A 216 -2.04 13.19 8.90
N LEU A 217 -3.26 12.89 9.34
CA LEU A 217 -4.46 13.60 8.88
C LEU A 217 -5.07 14.44 10.01
N LYS A 218 -5.30 15.73 9.72
CA LYS A 218 -5.89 16.72 10.61
C LYS A 218 -7.26 17.11 10.10
N GLU A 219 -8.28 17.02 10.94
CA GLU A 219 -9.61 17.55 10.63
C GLU A 219 -9.55 19.08 10.48
N THR A 220 -10.08 19.61 9.38
CA THR A 220 -10.15 21.06 9.13
C THR A 220 -11.57 21.56 8.87
N GLY A 221 -12.53 20.66 8.67
CA GLY A 221 -13.94 20.97 8.56
C GLY A 221 -14.80 19.72 8.64
N LYS A 222 -16.13 19.90 8.54
CA LYS A 222 -17.10 18.80 8.69
C LYS A 222 -16.96 17.70 7.63
N VAL A 223 -16.52 18.07 6.44
CA VAL A 223 -16.35 17.16 5.29
C VAL A 223 -14.95 17.24 4.67
N THR A 224 -14.03 17.99 5.31
CA THR A 224 -12.69 18.24 4.79
C THR A 224 -11.63 17.83 5.82
N VAL A 225 -10.63 17.10 5.35
CA VAL A 225 -9.45 16.72 6.12
C VAL A 225 -8.20 17.24 5.43
N GLU A 226 -7.17 17.56 6.20
CA GLU A 226 -5.86 17.99 5.71
C GLU A 226 -4.84 16.86 5.90
N LEU A 227 -4.07 16.54 4.86
CA LEU A 227 -2.80 15.86 4.99
C LEU A 227 -1.81 16.88 5.58
N ALA A 228 -1.74 16.89 6.91
CA ALA A 228 -1.09 17.97 7.68
C ALA A 228 0.44 17.87 7.66
N VAL A 229 0.96 16.65 7.75
CA VAL A 229 2.39 16.40 7.69
C VAL A 229 2.65 14.98 7.23
N THR A 230 3.67 14.80 6.40
CA THR A 230 4.17 13.51 5.95
C THR A 230 5.68 13.56 5.88
N GLY A 231 6.32 12.46 6.21
CA GLY A 231 7.77 12.33 6.14
C GLY A 231 8.14 10.90 5.80
N VAL A 232 9.08 10.72 4.89
CA VAL A 232 9.68 9.42 4.56
C VAL A 232 11.18 9.63 4.51
N LEU A 233 11.97 8.73 5.11
CA LEU A 233 13.43 8.82 5.04
C LEU A 233 13.89 8.86 3.57
N LYS A 234 14.87 9.72 3.26
CA LYS A 234 15.38 9.95 1.89
C LYS A 234 15.74 8.65 1.16
N ALA A 235 16.34 7.70 1.87
CA ALA A 235 16.66 6.35 1.41
C ALA A 235 15.48 5.62 0.73
N LEU A 236 14.24 5.96 1.09
CA LEU A 236 13.01 5.35 0.58
C LEU A 236 12.19 6.24 -0.36
N HIS A 237 12.70 7.41 -0.74
CA HIS A 237 12.02 8.26 -1.72
C HIS A 237 11.92 7.57 -3.07
N ARG A 238 10.80 7.80 -3.78
CA ARG A 238 10.48 7.20 -5.09
C ARG A 238 10.43 5.65 -5.11
N ARG A 239 10.26 5.02 -3.94
CA ARG A 239 10.12 3.55 -3.80
C ARG A 239 8.72 3.09 -3.37
N GLY A 240 7.73 3.99 -3.43
CA GLY A 240 6.32 3.66 -3.14
C GLY A 240 5.87 3.83 -1.69
N THR A 241 6.78 4.00 -0.72
CA THR A 241 6.43 4.18 0.71
C THR A 241 5.46 5.34 0.95
N GLY A 242 5.73 6.51 0.36
CA GLY A 242 4.84 7.68 0.48
C GLY A 242 3.45 7.44 -0.11
N ARG A 243 3.36 6.69 -1.22
CA ARG A 243 2.08 6.32 -1.83
C ARG A 243 1.33 5.32 -0.94
N ALA A 244 2.00 4.32 -0.37
CA ALA A 244 1.38 3.36 0.53
C ALA A 244 0.83 4.04 1.81
N LEU A 245 1.57 4.98 2.39
CA LEU A 245 1.09 5.83 3.49
C LEU A 245 -0.15 6.62 3.09
N PHE A 246 -0.12 7.24 1.91
CA PHE A 246 -1.26 8.01 1.39
C PHE A 246 -2.51 7.15 1.16
N GLU A 247 -2.39 5.97 0.56
CA GLU A 247 -3.54 5.08 0.34
C GLU A 247 -4.18 4.65 1.67
N ALA A 248 -3.38 4.36 2.70
CA ALA A 248 -3.89 4.07 4.04
C ALA A 248 -4.64 5.27 4.65
N ALA A 249 -4.08 6.47 4.51
CA ALA A 249 -4.69 7.70 4.97
C ALA A 249 -6.00 8.02 4.21
N LYS A 250 -5.99 7.84 2.89
CA LYS A 250 -7.16 8.02 2.03
C LYS A 250 -8.28 7.05 2.40
N ALA A 251 -7.95 5.78 2.64
CA ALA A 251 -8.92 4.78 3.08
C ALA A 251 -9.56 5.15 4.42
N TYR A 252 -8.76 5.63 5.38
CA TYR A 252 -9.29 6.18 6.63
C TYR A 252 -10.21 7.38 6.40
N ALA A 253 -9.78 8.35 5.58
CA ALA A 253 -10.55 9.56 5.32
C ALA A 253 -11.92 9.25 4.69
N VAL A 254 -11.96 8.33 3.72
CA VAL A 254 -13.20 7.84 3.11
C VAL A 254 -14.09 7.15 4.17
N ALA A 255 -13.52 6.27 4.99
CA ALA A 255 -14.26 5.56 6.02
C ALA A 255 -14.81 6.50 7.12
N ALA A 256 -14.11 7.59 7.40
CA ALA A 256 -14.53 8.64 8.34
C ALA A 256 -15.56 9.62 7.75
N GLY A 257 -15.93 9.47 6.46
CA GLY A 257 -16.97 10.28 5.82
C GLY A 257 -16.49 11.62 5.26
N TYR A 258 -15.18 11.84 5.13
CA TYR A 258 -14.66 13.04 4.48
C TYR A 258 -14.92 13.02 2.97
N GLU A 259 -15.29 14.17 2.41
CA GLU A 259 -15.54 14.34 0.98
C GLU A 259 -14.32 14.93 0.25
N PHE A 260 -13.53 15.74 0.95
CA PHE A 260 -12.37 16.42 0.40
C PHE A 260 -11.14 16.20 1.28
N MET A 261 -10.00 16.03 0.62
CA MET A 261 -8.68 16.08 1.26
C MET A 261 -7.91 17.25 0.69
N GLN A 262 -7.29 18.05 1.55
CA GLN A 262 -6.39 19.12 1.15
C GLN A 262 -4.96 18.84 1.61
N VAL A 263 -3.99 19.44 0.94
CA VAL A 263 -2.59 19.44 1.38
C VAL A 263 -1.96 20.78 1.06
N LYS A 264 -1.04 21.20 1.93
CA LYS A 264 -0.28 22.45 1.79
C LYS A 264 1.19 22.13 1.56
N THR A 265 1.82 22.89 0.68
CA THR A 265 3.25 22.82 0.37
C THR A 265 3.74 24.18 -0.12
N VAL A 266 5.05 24.40 -0.21
CA VAL A 266 5.58 25.60 -0.86
C VAL A 266 5.31 25.51 -2.37
N ALA A 267 4.96 26.64 -2.99
CA ALA A 267 4.66 26.72 -4.41
C ALA A 267 5.82 26.26 -5.31
N GLU A 268 5.47 25.74 -6.49
CA GLU A 268 6.45 25.26 -7.47
C GLU A 268 7.36 26.39 -7.99
N GLY A 269 8.60 26.05 -8.30
CA GLY A 269 9.60 26.91 -8.92
C GLY A 269 10.52 27.65 -7.96
N LEU A 270 10.35 27.47 -6.65
CA LEU A 270 11.17 28.12 -5.60
C LEU A 270 12.31 27.23 -5.09
N TYR A 271 12.00 25.97 -4.79
CA TYR A 271 12.95 25.03 -4.18
C TYR A 271 12.78 23.65 -4.81
N GLU A 272 13.87 23.02 -5.23
CA GLU A 272 13.83 21.73 -5.93
C GLU A 272 13.15 20.63 -5.10
N ASP A 273 13.38 20.62 -3.78
CA ASP A 273 12.79 19.62 -2.88
C ASP A 273 11.29 19.82 -2.69
N TYR A 274 10.78 21.05 -2.79
CA TYR A 274 9.34 21.31 -2.79
C TYR A 274 8.72 21.05 -4.17
N ASP A 275 9.41 21.28 -5.28
CA ASP A 275 8.93 20.87 -6.62
C ASP A 275 8.74 19.35 -6.73
N ARG A 276 9.62 18.58 -6.07
CA ARG A 276 9.45 17.12 -5.93
C ARG A 276 8.19 16.79 -5.11
N THR A 277 7.94 17.52 -4.03
CA THR A 277 6.72 17.37 -3.22
C THR A 277 5.44 17.72 -3.99
N ASN A 278 5.44 18.81 -4.77
CA ASN A 278 4.31 19.20 -5.62
C ASN A 278 3.98 18.12 -6.66
N ARG A 279 4.99 17.64 -7.40
CA ARG A 279 4.83 16.52 -8.36
C ARG A 279 4.32 15.23 -7.70
N PHE A 280 4.76 14.95 -6.47
CA PHE A 280 4.24 13.82 -5.70
C PHE A 280 2.73 13.94 -5.47
N TYR A 281 2.24 15.07 -4.97
CA TYR A 281 0.81 15.27 -4.73
C TYR A 281 -0.01 15.25 -6.03
N GLN A 282 0.46 15.92 -7.08
CA GLN A 282 -0.18 15.88 -8.40
C GLN A 282 -0.28 14.44 -8.92
N GLY A 283 0.77 13.64 -8.75
CA GLY A 283 0.81 12.22 -9.13
C GLY A 283 -0.16 11.33 -8.33
N LEU A 284 -0.55 11.74 -7.11
CA LEU A 284 -1.61 11.08 -6.34
C LEU A 284 -3.02 11.47 -6.82
N GLY A 285 -3.14 12.49 -7.67
CA GLY A 285 -4.40 13.00 -8.21
C GLY A 285 -4.91 14.27 -7.53
N PHE A 286 -4.11 14.90 -6.66
CA PHE A 286 -4.43 16.24 -6.15
C PHE A 286 -4.42 17.26 -7.29
N ARG A 287 -5.33 18.24 -7.20
CA ARG A 287 -5.46 19.34 -8.15
C ARG A 287 -5.21 20.66 -7.42
N GLU A 288 -4.58 21.59 -8.12
CA GLU A 288 -4.31 22.93 -7.60
C GLU A 288 -5.63 23.60 -7.20
N LEU A 289 -5.67 24.17 -6.00
CA LEU A 289 -6.79 24.97 -5.52
C LEU A 289 -6.44 26.46 -5.61
N GLU A 290 -5.38 26.86 -4.94
CA GLU A 290 -4.94 28.26 -4.83
C GLU A 290 -3.50 28.32 -4.31
N VAL A 291 -2.78 29.40 -4.63
CA VAL A 291 -1.54 29.80 -3.98
C VAL A 291 -1.81 31.03 -3.12
N ILE A 292 -1.54 30.95 -1.82
CA ILE A 292 -1.72 32.06 -0.87
C ILE A 292 -0.36 32.47 -0.32
N PRO A 293 0.20 33.62 -0.73
CA PRO A 293 1.54 34.03 -0.34
C PRO A 293 1.74 34.21 1.17
N GLN A 294 0.70 34.64 1.90
CA GLN A 294 0.84 35.13 3.28
C GLN A 294 0.49 34.09 4.36
N VAL A 295 0.35 32.80 4.01
CA VAL A 295 0.02 31.76 5.01
C VAL A 295 1.20 31.47 5.94
N TRP A 296 2.41 31.48 5.39
CA TRP A 296 3.65 31.29 6.15
C TRP A 296 4.45 32.59 6.13
N ASP A 297 4.98 32.97 4.96
CA ASP A 297 5.68 34.23 4.70
C ASP A 297 5.82 34.45 3.17
N GLU A 298 6.24 35.66 2.75
CA GLU A 298 6.31 36.04 1.34
C GLU A 298 7.35 35.23 0.53
N ASP A 299 8.37 34.69 1.19
CA ASP A 299 9.41 33.87 0.56
C ASP A 299 8.94 32.42 0.36
N ASN A 300 7.94 31.98 1.15
CA ASN A 300 7.34 30.65 1.13
C ASN A 300 5.83 30.70 0.83
N PRO A 301 5.42 31.09 -0.39
CA PRO A 301 4.01 31.10 -0.76
C PRO A 301 3.40 29.70 -0.64
N CYS A 302 2.28 29.62 0.08
CA CYS A 302 1.61 28.36 0.36
C CYS A 302 0.74 27.94 -0.82
N GLN A 303 1.18 26.91 -1.53
CA GLN A 303 0.38 26.17 -2.48
C GLN A 303 -0.57 25.25 -1.75
N ILE A 304 -1.86 25.39 -2.04
CA ILE A 304 -2.92 24.50 -1.58
C ILE A 304 -3.34 23.61 -2.74
N TYR A 305 -3.33 22.30 -2.50
CA TYR A 305 -3.97 21.33 -3.38
C TYR A 305 -5.19 20.71 -2.70
N VAL A 306 -6.16 20.29 -3.52
CA VAL A 306 -7.36 19.59 -3.10
C VAL A 306 -7.58 18.32 -3.92
N MET A 307 -8.17 17.31 -3.27
CA MET A 307 -8.61 16.07 -3.89
C MET A 307 -10.04 15.77 -3.44
N SER A 308 -10.90 15.40 -4.39
CA SER A 308 -12.18 14.76 -4.09
C SER A 308 -11.91 13.32 -3.63
N LEU A 309 -12.39 12.96 -2.45
CA LEU A 309 -12.40 11.58 -1.96
C LEU A 309 -13.54 10.76 -2.57
N ARG A 310 -14.55 11.45 -3.14
CA ARG A 310 -15.57 10.83 -3.99
C ARG A 310 -15.04 10.61 -5.39
N LYS A 311 -15.35 9.45 -5.95
CA LYS A 311 -15.11 9.15 -7.37
C LYS A 311 -16.00 10.02 -8.24
N SER A 312 -15.45 10.57 -9.31
CA SER A 312 -16.23 11.16 -10.40
C SER A 312 -17.13 10.11 -11.06
N PRO A 313 -18.18 10.52 -11.81
CA PRO A 313 -18.99 9.58 -12.58
C PRO A 313 -18.17 8.68 -13.50
N TRP A 314 -17.14 9.26 -14.15
CA TRP A 314 -16.21 8.51 -15.00
C TRP A 314 -15.43 7.45 -14.24
N GLU A 315 -14.80 7.82 -13.12
CA GLU A 315 -14.06 6.86 -12.28
C GLU A 315 -14.97 5.78 -11.72
N GLN A 316 -16.21 6.13 -11.36
CA GLN A 316 -17.19 5.18 -10.87
C GLN A 316 -17.51 4.13 -11.94
N ILE A 317 -17.81 4.55 -13.17
CA ILE A 317 -18.05 3.65 -14.31
C ILE A 317 -16.82 2.78 -14.59
N MET A 318 -15.63 3.39 -14.61
CA MET A 318 -14.39 2.69 -14.97
C MET A 318 -13.90 1.72 -13.89
N THR A 319 -14.27 1.91 -12.62
CA THR A 319 -13.85 1.06 -11.50
C THR A 319 -14.90 0.08 -11.02
N ARG A 320 -16.19 0.30 -11.31
CA ARG A 320 -17.27 -0.65 -10.97
C ARG A 320 -16.99 -2.03 -11.58
N ARG A 321 -17.11 -3.08 -10.77
CA ARG A 321 -16.98 -4.48 -11.21
C ARG A 321 -18.19 -5.29 -10.76
N SER A 322 -18.47 -6.38 -11.47
CA SER A 322 -19.44 -7.36 -11.01
C SER A 322 -18.75 -8.29 -10.01
N TYR A 323 -19.26 -8.34 -8.79
CA TYR A 323 -18.76 -9.23 -7.75
C TYR A 323 -19.71 -10.42 -7.58
N ARG A 324 -19.16 -11.64 -7.61
CA ARG A 324 -19.91 -12.91 -7.51
C ARG A 324 -19.35 -13.85 -6.44
N GLY A 325 -18.40 -13.35 -5.63
CA GLY A 325 -17.78 -14.11 -4.55
C GLY A 325 -18.58 -14.05 -3.25
N LYS A 326 -17.92 -14.37 -2.15
CA LYS A 326 -18.50 -14.29 -0.80
C LYS A 326 -18.49 -12.87 -0.23
N TYR A 327 -19.43 -12.60 0.63
CA TYR A 327 -19.67 -11.32 1.26
C TYR A 327 -19.43 -11.45 2.76
N LYS A 328 -18.97 -10.36 3.36
CA LYS A 328 -18.87 -10.26 4.82
C LYS A 328 -20.28 -10.23 5.43
N PRO A 329 -20.46 -10.72 6.67
CA PRO A 329 -21.76 -10.79 7.34
C PRO A 329 -22.30 -9.43 7.81
N ASP A 330 -21.55 -8.34 7.62
CA ASP A 330 -21.96 -6.98 7.95
C ASP A 330 -23.33 -6.63 7.33
N ARG A 331 -24.30 -6.25 8.16
CA ARG A 331 -25.58 -5.73 7.67
C ARG A 331 -25.37 -4.43 6.90
N ILE A 332 -26.15 -4.24 5.84
CA ILE A 332 -26.18 -2.97 5.10
C ILE A 332 -27.04 -1.97 5.89
N PRO A 333 -26.54 -0.75 6.19
CA PRO A 333 -27.34 0.30 6.80
C PRO A 333 -28.62 0.58 6.00
N ARG A 334 -29.73 0.86 6.69
CA ARG A 334 -31.03 1.12 6.03
C ARG A 334 -30.96 2.34 5.11
N GLU A 335 -30.20 3.37 5.50
CA GLU A 335 -29.99 4.58 4.68
C GLU A 335 -29.23 4.27 3.39
N ASP A 336 -28.25 3.37 3.42
CA ASP A 336 -27.54 2.95 2.21
C ASP A 336 -28.47 2.17 1.29
N MET A 337 -29.26 1.23 1.83
CA MET A 337 -30.28 0.50 1.05
C MET A 337 -31.29 1.46 0.43
N ARG A 338 -31.76 2.45 1.18
CA ARG A 338 -32.66 3.50 0.68
C ARG A 338 -32.01 4.30 -0.47
N THR A 339 -30.77 4.73 -0.29
CA THR A 339 -30.00 5.45 -1.30
C THR A 339 -29.86 4.65 -2.59
N ILE A 340 -29.62 3.34 -2.48
CA ILE A 340 -29.54 2.45 -3.65
C ILE A 340 -30.90 2.37 -4.35
N LEU A 341 -31.99 2.13 -3.61
CA LEU A 341 -33.34 2.05 -4.20
C LEU A 341 -33.76 3.36 -4.87
N GLU A 342 -33.51 4.51 -4.22
CA GLU A 342 -33.78 5.83 -4.78
C GLU A 342 -32.98 6.07 -6.07
N ALA A 343 -31.72 5.62 -6.14
CA ALA A 343 -30.93 5.69 -7.37
C ALA A 343 -31.53 4.87 -8.52
N GLY A 344 -32.06 3.68 -8.22
CA GLY A 344 -32.78 2.86 -9.19
C GLY A 344 -34.06 3.53 -9.68
N LEU A 345 -34.86 4.09 -8.77
CA LEU A 345 -36.11 4.79 -9.09
C LEU A 345 -35.90 6.12 -9.83
N ALA A 346 -34.73 6.74 -9.70
CA ALA A 346 -34.36 7.94 -10.44
C ALA A 346 -34.02 7.68 -11.92
N ALA A 347 -33.97 6.43 -12.36
CA ALA A 347 -33.67 6.09 -13.74
C ALA A 347 -34.73 6.62 -14.72
N PRO A 348 -34.34 7.00 -15.95
CA PRO A 348 -35.29 7.40 -16.96
C PRO A 348 -36.20 6.23 -17.34
N SER A 349 -37.46 6.54 -17.67
CA SER A 349 -38.43 5.57 -18.15
C SER A 349 -39.05 6.01 -19.49
N GLY A 350 -39.21 5.07 -20.41
CA GLY A 350 -39.81 5.28 -21.72
C GLY A 350 -41.21 5.88 -21.61
N CYS A 351 -41.41 7.08 -22.17
CA CYS A 351 -42.64 7.87 -22.00
C CYS A 351 -43.06 8.05 -20.52
N ASN A 352 -42.10 8.00 -19.59
CA ASN A 352 -42.30 8.05 -18.15
C ASN A 352 -43.31 7.02 -17.59
N LYS A 353 -43.36 5.83 -18.18
CA LYS A 353 -44.29 4.77 -17.76
C LYS A 353 -43.98 4.16 -16.40
N GLN A 354 -42.75 4.32 -15.91
CA GLN A 354 -42.26 3.83 -14.62
C GLN A 354 -42.58 2.34 -14.44
N THR A 355 -42.16 1.55 -15.42
CA THR A 355 -42.44 0.10 -15.48
C THR A 355 -41.67 -0.71 -14.44
N THR A 356 -40.69 -0.11 -13.76
CA THR A 356 -39.80 -0.78 -12.81
C THR A 356 -40.26 -0.59 -11.37
N SER A 357 -40.24 -1.66 -10.57
CA SER A 357 -40.44 -1.62 -9.12
C SER A 357 -39.34 -2.41 -8.42
N LEU A 358 -39.05 -2.11 -7.16
CA LEU A 358 -37.90 -2.67 -6.44
C LEU A 358 -38.34 -3.24 -5.10
N VAL A 359 -37.81 -4.40 -4.73
CA VAL A 359 -37.97 -5.02 -3.41
C VAL A 359 -36.60 -5.26 -2.82
N ALA A 360 -36.27 -4.57 -1.73
CA ALA A 360 -35.06 -4.86 -0.95
C ALA A 360 -35.38 -5.89 0.14
N VAL A 361 -34.56 -6.94 0.21
CA VAL A 361 -34.68 -8.05 1.15
C VAL A 361 -33.40 -8.09 1.98
N ASP A 362 -33.52 -7.85 3.29
CA ASP A 362 -32.45 -7.99 4.28
C ASP A 362 -32.85 -8.88 5.48
N ASP A 363 -34.03 -9.52 5.39
CA ASP A 363 -34.47 -10.53 6.34
C ASP A 363 -33.73 -11.86 6.09
N PRO A 364 -32.98 -12.40 7.08
CA PRO A 364 -32.20 -13.61 6.88
C PRO A 364 -33.01 -14.85 6.50
N GLU A 365 -34.26 -14.98 6.97
CA GLU A 365 -35.10 -16.14 6.66
C GLU A 365 -35.66 -16.05 5.23
N ILE A 366 -36.05 -14.85 4.78
CA ILE A 366 -36.46 -14.64 3.39
C ILE A 366 -35.28 -14.86 2.44
N LEU A 367 -34.09 -14.32 2.76
CA LEU A 367 -32.88 -14.55 1.97
C LEU A 367 -32.53 -16.03 1.87
N LYS A 368 -32.69 -16.80 2.95
CA LYS A 368 -32.48 -18.25 2.94
C LYS A 368 -33.45 -18.97 2.00
N GLN A 369 -34.72 -18.57 1.99
CA GLN A 369 -35.72 -19.14 1.08
C GLN A 369 -35.39 -18.81 -0.39
N ILE A 370 -35.00 -17.57 -0.69
CA ILE A 370 -34.58 -17.16 -2.03
C ILE A 370 -33.34 -17.94 -2.49
N ASN A 371 -32.31 -18.03 -1.65
CA ASN A 371 -31.09 -18.76 -1.98
C ASN A 371 -31.35 -20.25 -2.23
N ALA A 372 -32.35 -20.85 -1.57
CA ALA A 372 -32.69 -22.26 -1.75
C ALA A 372 -33.30 -22.57 -3.13
N VAL A 373 -33.74 -21.56 -3.89
CA VAL A 373 -34.33 -21.75 -5.22
C VAL A 373 -33.39 -21.37 -6.37
N ILE A 374 -32.25 -20.73 -6.08
CA ILE A 374 -31.29 -20.26 -7.08
C ILE A 374 -30.29 -21.38 -7.42
N ASP A 375 -30.27 -21.81 -8.68
CA ASP A 375 -29.33 -22.80 -9.22
C ASP A 375 -28.78 -22.31 -10.59
N PRO A 376 -27.45 -22.19 -10.80
CA PRO A 376 -26.38 -22.45 -9.85
C PRO A 376 -26.39 -21.44 -8.68
N PRO A 377 -25.96 -21.85 -7.47
CA PRO A 377 -25.89 -20.95 -6.34
C PRO A 377 -25.04 -19.72 -6.64
N VAL A 378 -25.62 -18.54 -6.41
CA VAL A 378 -24.95 -17.25 -6.42
C VAL A 378 -25.40 -16.49 -5.18
N CYS A 379 -24.63 -15.50 -4.71
CA CYS A 379 -25.06 -14.61 -3.63
C CYS A 379 -25.18 -15.26 -2.24
N GLU A 380 -24.70 -16.49 -2.02
CA GLU A 380 -25.02 -17.33 -0.85
C GLU A 380 -24.71 -16.72 0.53
N THR A 381 -23.95 -15.63 0.58
CA THR A 381 -23.57 -14.93 1.82
C THR A 381 -23.94 -13.44 1.79
N ALA A 382 -24.61 -12.95 0.75
CA ALA A 382 -24.98 -11.54 0.64
C ALA A 382 -25.97 -11.18 1.77
N PRO A 383 -25.67 -10.18 2.62
CA PRO A 383 -26.53 -9.78 3.73
C PRO A 383 -27.80 -9.05 3.29
N ALA A 384 -27.89 -8.66 2.03
CA ALA A 384 -29.09 -8.09 1.42
C ALA A 384 -29.18 -8.46 -0.07
N MET A 385 -30.39 -8.39 -0.62
CA MET A 385 -30.68 -8.61 -2.04
C MET A 385 -31.73 -7.61 -2.51
N ILE A 386 -31.54 -7.03 -3.69
CA ILE A 386 -32.56 -6.21 -4.35
C ILE A 386 -33.15 -7.02 -5.49
N CYS A 387 -34.44 -7.28 -5.44
CA CYS A 387 -35.20 -7.90 -6.50
C CYS A 387 -35.83 -6.81 -7.37
N VAL A 388 -35.59 -6.88 -8.67
CA VAL A 388 -36.07 -5.93 -9.67
C VAL A 388 -37.29 -6.52 -10.34
N LEU A 389 -38.40 -5.80 -10.24
CA LEU A 389 -39.67 -6.16 -10.82
C LEU A 389 -39.96 -5.26 -12.01
N SER A 390 -40.66 -5.78 -13.01
CA SER A 390 -41.07 -5.03 -14.19
C SER A 390 -42.53 -5.30 -14.55
N GLN A 391 -43.19 -4.31 -15.13
CA GLN A 391 -44.52 -4.43 -15.70
C GLN A 391 -44.50 -4.11 -17.18
N ARG A 392 -45.24 -4.90 -17.97
CA ARG A 392 -45.44 -4.61 -19.39
C ARG A 392 -46.51 -3.53 -19.57
N ILE A 393 -46.10 -2.27 -19.58
CA ILE A 393 -46.99 -1.14 -19.87
C ILE A 393 -46.73 -0.63 -21.29
N ASN A 394 -47.78 -0.61 -22.11
CA ASN A 394 -47.70 -0.05 -23.46
C ASN A 394 -47.58 1.48 -23.40
N ALA A 395 -46.62 1.99 -24.18
CA ALA A 395 -46.30 3.40 -24.30
C ALA A 395 -46.69 3.92 -25.69
N PHE A 396 -45.71 4.16 -26.57
CA PHE A 396 -45.92 4.76 -27.88
C PHE A 396 -46.15 3.68 -28.94
N ARG A 397 -47.26 3.76 -29.69
CA ARG A 397 -47.61 2.82 -30.78
C ARG A 397 -47.49 1.36 -30.34
N ASP A 398 -48.09 1.04 -29.19
CA ASP A 398 -48.10 -0.30 -28.58
C ASP A 398 -46.71 -0.87 -28.23
N ARG A 399 -45.66 -0.03 -28.24
CA ARG A 399 -44.33 -0.44 -27.76
C ARG A 399 -44.27 -0.38 -26.25
N CYS A 400 -43.60 -1.37 -25.67
CA CYS A 400 -43.23 -1.38 -24.26
C CYS A 400 -41.73 -1.17 -24.13
N PHE A 401 -41.31 -0.35 -23.15
CA PHE A 401 -39.91 -0.03 -22.87
C PHE A 401 -39.40 -0.64 -21.56
N ALA A 402 -40.11 -1.64 -21.02
CA ALA A 402 -39.82 -2.28 -19.75
C ALA A 402 -38.34 -2.68 -19.60
N THR A 403 -37.76 -3.33 -20.62
CA THR A 403 -36.35 -3.72 -20.62
C THR A 403 -35.39 -2.55 -20.52
N GLN A 404 -35.63 -1.46 -21.26
CA GLN A 404 -34.80 -0.27 -21.19
C GLN A 404 -34.90 0.40 -19.81
N ASP A 405 -36.12 0.48 -19.26
CA ASP A 405 -36.39 1.09 -17.96
C ASP A 405 -35.68 0.34 -16.83
N TYR A 406 -35.86 -0.98 -16.72
CA TYR A 406 -35.21 -1.74 -15.64
C TYR A 406 -33.69 -1.81 -15.85
N SER A 407 -33.21 -1.82 -17.10
CA SER A 407 -31.76 -1.83 -17.37
C SER A 407 -31.07 -0.55 -16.89
N ALA A 408 -31.70 0.60 -17.10
CA ALA A 408 -31.20 1.88 -16.61
C ALA A 408 -31.24 1.94 -15.07
N ALA A 409 -32.32 1.44 -14.45
CA ALA A 409 -32.44 1.34 -13.01
C ALA A 409 -31.36 0.45 -12.39
N ILE A 410 -31.08 -0.71 -13.00
CA ILE A 410 -30.03 -1.62 -12.52
C ILE A 410 -28.65 -0.96 -12.61
N GLU A 411 -28.30 -0.31 -13.73
CA GLU A 411 -26.97 0.33 -13.83
C GLU A 411 -26.81 1.48 -12.82
N ASN A 412 -27.86 2.30 -12.59
CA ASN A 412 -27.84 3.31 -11.55
C ASN A 412 -27.59 2.69 -10.17
N MET A 413 -28.31 1.61 -9.82
CA MET A 413 -28.13 0.92 -8.55
C MET A 413 -26.73 0.33 -8.43
N LEU A 414 -26.20 -0.31 -9.47
CA LEU A 414 -24.86 -0.91 -9.45
C LEU A 414 -23.75 0.14 -9.30
N LEU A 415 -23.90 1.32 -9.90
CA LEU A 415 -22.98 2.44 -9.69
C LEU A 415 -23.04 2.94 -8.25
N THR A 416 -24.25 3.13 -7.69
CA THR A 416 -24.45 3.58 -6.31
C THR A 416 -23.94 2.58 -5.27
N ILE A 417 -24.25 1.29 -5.44
CA ILE A 417 -23.73 0.19 -4.60
C ILE A 417 -22.21 0.26 -4.54
N SER A 418 -21.55 0.38 -5.69
CA SER A 418 -20.09 0.41 -5.75
C SER A 418 -19.52 1.71 -5.18
N SER A 419 -20.22 2.85 -5.24
CA SER A 419 -19.76 4.11 -4.65
C SER A 419 -19.85 4.10 -3.12
N LEU A 420 -20.79 3.33 -2.56
CA LEU A 420 -20.93 3.11 -1.12
C LEU A 420 -19.96 2.04 -0.58
N GLY A 421 -19.10 1.48 -1.44
CA GLY A 421 -18.11 0.48 -1.05
C GLY A 421 -18.62 -0.96 -0.99
N TYR A 422 -19.80 -1.23 -1.54
CA TYR A 422 -20.39 -2.57 -1.62
C TYR A 422 -20.11 -3.23 -2.98
N GLY A 423 -20.16 -4.56 -3.01
CA GLY A 423 -20.13 -5.37 -4.23
C GLY A 423 -21.54 -5.82 -4.63
N SER A 424 -21.75 -6.01 -5.93
CA SER A 424 -22.97 -6.61 -6.49
C SER A 424 -22.71 -7.16 -7.89
N CYS A 425 -23.65 -7.93 -8.42
CA CYS A 425 -23.70 -8.32 -9.81
C CYS A 425 -25.14 -8.24 -10.36
N TRP A 426 -25.25 -7.91 -11.64
CA TRP A 426 -26.48 -8.12 -12.39
C TRP A 426 -26.71 -9.63 -12.58
N PHE A 427 -27.77 -10.17 -11.99
CA PHE A 427 -28.13 -11.58 -12.13
C PHE A 427 -29.57 -11.72 -12.67
N GLU A 428 -29.66 -11.87 -14.00
CA GLU A 428 -30.92 -12.00 -14.74
C GLU A 428 -30.96 -13.33 -15.49
N GLY A 429 -29.97 -13.61 -16.33
CA GLY A 429 -30.05 -14.71 -17.31
C GLY A 429 -30.36 -16.09 -16.74
N HIS A 430 -29.88 -16.43 -15.54
CA HIS A 430 -30.19 -17.73 -14.93
C HIS A 430 -31.57 -17.79 -14.29
N ILE A 431 -32.10 -16.67 -13.77
CA ILE A 431 -33.39 -16.71 -13.09
C ILE A 431 -34.57 -16.54 -14.05
N THR A 432 -34.31 -16.00 -15.24
CA THR A 432 -35.30 -15.81 -16.32
C THR A 432 -35.20 -16.86 -17.43
N ASP A 433 -34.43 -17.93 -17.21
CA ASP A 433 -34.30 -19.05 -18.14
C ASP A 433 -35.58 -19.92 -18.15
N GLU A 434 -35.56 -21.03 -18.90
CA GLU A 434 -36.71 -21.93 -19.09
C GLU A 434 -37.33 -22.46 -17.78
N ASP A 435 -36.53 -22.61 -16.73
CA ASP A 435 -36.97 -23.10 -15.42
C ASP A 435 -37.65 -22.02 -14.55
N ARG A 436 -37.63 -20.76 -15.01
CA ARG A 436 -38.32 -19.60 -14.41
C ARG A 436 -38.16 -19.52 -12.89
N ILE A 437 -36.94 -19.65 -12.40
CA ILE A 437 -36.62 -19.47 -10.97
C ILE A 437 -37.19 -18.14 -10.43
N CYS A 438 -37.24 -17.10 -11.27
CA CYS A 438 -37.81 -15.81 -10.91
C CYS A 438 -39.26 -15.88 -10.39
N ASP A 439 -40.10 -16.79 -10.90
CA ASP A 439 -41.49 -16.95 -10.44
C ASP A 439 -41.53 -17.49 -9.01
N ARG A 440 -40.65 -18.44 -8.67
CA ARG A 440 -40.52 -18.97 -7.30
C ARG A 440 -40.05 -17.91 -6.32
N ILE A 441 -39.12 -17.05 -6.75
CA ILE A 441 -38.66 -15.90 -5.95
C ILE A 441 -39.81 -14.90 -5.77
N ALA A 442 -40.58 -14.64 -6.82
CA ALA A 442 -41.75 -13.76 -6.78
C ALA A 442 -42.82 -14.28 -5.80
N GLU A 443 -43.09 -15.59 -5.77
CA GLU A 443 -43.99 -16.23 -4.80
C GLU A 443 -43.51 -16.04 -3.35
N ILE A 444 -42.23 -16.28 -3.06
CA ILE A 444 -41.63 -16.06 -1.73
C ILE A 444 -41.85 -14.62 -1.26
N LEU A 445 -41.76 -13.66 -2.19
CA LEU A 445 -41.90 -12.23 -1.92
C LEU A 445 -43.34 -11.71 -2.00
N ASN A 446 -44.32 -12.58 -2.25
CA ASN A 446 -45.73 -12.22 -2.47
C ASN A 446 -45.90 -11.12 -3.54
N VAL A 447 -45.13 -11.21 -4.62
CA VAL A 447 -45.25 -10.30 -5.76
C VAL A 447 -46.61 -10.52 -6.44
N PRO A 448 -47.40 -9.46 -6.67
CA PRO A 448 -48.73 -9.60 -7.27
C PRO A 448 -48.66 -9.97 -8.76
N GLU A 449 -49.73 -10.57 -9.27
CA GLU A 449 -49.89 -10.86 -10.70
C GLU A 449 -49.70 -9.59 -11.55
N GLY A 450 -49.10 -9.76 -12.74
CA GLY A 450 -48.82 -8.68 -13.67
C GLY A 450 -47.46 -7.99 -13.47
N TYR A 451 -46.67 -8.43 -12.48
CA TYR A 451 -45.25 -8.09 -12.36
C TYR A 451 -44.40 -9.31 -12.69
N ASP A 452 -43.33 -9.08 -13.47
CA ASP A 452 -42.27 -10.05 -13.71
C ASP A 452 -41.07 -9.71 -12.82
N LEU A 453 -40.53 -10.69 -12.09
CA LEU A 453 -39.21 -10.53 -11.47
C LEU A 453 -38.14 -10.79 -12.55
N VAL A 454 -37.36 -9.75 -12.86
CA VAL A 454 -36.45 -9.78 -14.02
C VAL A 454 -34.99 -9.88 -13.64
N CYS A 455 -34.61 -9.46 -12.43
CA CYS A 455 -33.22 -9.47 -11.99
C CYS A 455 -33.14 -9.49 -10.46
N ILE A 456 -32.08 -10.08 -9.94
CA ILE A 456 -31.66 -9.92 -8.54
C ILE A 456 -30.26 -9.30 -8.47
N LEU A 457 -30.06 -8.44 -7.47
CA LEU A 457 -28.79 -7.79 -7.18
C LEU A 457 -28.40 -8.11 -5.72
N PRO A 458 -27.43 -9.01 -5.46
CA PRO A 458 -26.87 -9.15 -4.12
C PRO A 458 -26.16 -7.88 -3.69
N VAL A 459 -26.23 -7.53 -2.40
CA VAL A 459 -25.56 -6.35 -1.86
C VAL A 459 -24.83 -6.71 -0.58
N GLY A 460 -23.54 -6.40 -0.51
CA GLY A 460 -22.71 -6.69 0.66
C GLY A 460 -21.29 -6.15 0.53
N LYS A 461 -20.55 -6.12 1.65
CA LYS A 461 -19.09 -5.90 1.60
C LYS A 461 -18.42 -7.15 1.04
N MET A 462 -17.52 -6.97 0.07
CA MET A 462 -16.82 -8.08 -0.58
C MET A 462 -15.80 -8.73 0.37
N GLU A 463 -15.70 -10.06 0.38
CA GLU A 463 -14.66 -10.79 1.13
C GLU A 463 -13.36 -10.94 0.32
N GLY A 464 -13.46 -10.88 -1.01
CA GLY A 464 -12.33 -10.95 -1.93
C GLY A 464 -12.40 -9.89 -3.03
N GLU A 465 -11.42 -9.92 -3.92
CA GLU A 465 -11.34 -8.96 -5.03
C GLU A 465 -12.24 -9.37 -6.22
N PRO A 466 -12.89 -8.41 -6.89
CA PRO A 466 -13.65 -8.70 -8.10
C PRO A 466 -12.73 -8.97 -9.29
N THR A 467 -13.22 -9.76 -10.24
CA THR A 467 -12.51 -10.01 -11.50
C THR A 467 -12.64 -8.84 -12.47
N VAL A 468 -11.55 -8.54 -13.20
CA VAL A 468 -11.54 -7.48 -14.21
C VAL A 468 -11.76 -8.10 -15.60
N PRO A 469 -12.90 -7.85 -16.25
CA PRO A 469 -13.15 -8.39 -17.58
C PRO A 469 -12.31 -7.66 -18.64
N LYS A 470 -11.75 -8.41 -19.59
CA LYS A 470 -11.08 -7.83 -20.77
C LYS A 470 -12.13 -7.16 -21.66
N LYS A 471 -11.99 -5.86 -21.90
CA LYS A 471 -12.82 -5.10 -22.84
C LYS A 471 -12.15 -5.05 -24.22
N LYS A 472 -12.97 -4.93 -25.28
CA LYS A 472 -12.45 -4.65 -26.61
C LYS A 472 -11.86 -3.22 -26.65
N PRO A 473 -10.82 -2.97 -27.47
CA PRO A 473 -10.28 -1.63 -27.70
C PRO A 473 -11.34 -0.63 -28.20
N PHE A 474 -11.08 0.66 -27.99
CA PHE A 474 -11.96 1.75 -28.42
C PHE A 474 -12.29 1.68 -29.92
N ALA A 475 -11.27 1.57 -30.77
CA ALA A 475 -11.41 1.57 -32.23
C ALA A 475 -12.21 0.38 -32.82
N GLU A 476 -12.46 -0.67 -32.04
CA GLU A 476 -13.29 -1.80 -32.49
C GLU A 476 -14.80 -1.59 -32.27
N ARG A 477 -15.18 -0.65 -31.40
CA ARG A 477 -16.58 -0.49 -30.96
C ARG A 477 -17.05 0.96 -30.85
N ALA A 478 -16.18 1.92 -31.14
CA ALA A 478 -16.48 3.34 -31.15
C ALA A 478 -15.79 3.99 -32.36
N TRP A 479 -16.53 4.82 -33.07
CA TRP A 479 -16.06 5.57 -34.24
C TRP A 479 -16.68 6.96 -34.24
N PHE A 480 -15.91 7.97 -34.64
CA PHE A 480 -16.44 9.31 -34.84
C PHE A 480 -17.08 9.41 -36.23
N ASN A 481 -18.24 10.07 -36.33
CA ASN A 481 -18.89 10.43 -37.59
C ASN A 481 -19.29 9.29 -38.55
N GLY A 482 -19.03 8.01 -38.22
CA GLY A 482 -19.47 6.87 -39.01
C GLY A 482 -18.80 5.55 -38.63
N PHE A 483 -19.53 4.44 -38.77
CA PHE A 483 -19.02 3.10 -38.47
C PHE A 483 -17.77 2.78 -39.31
N GLY A 484 -16.68 2.38 -38.66
CA GLY A 484 -15.42 2.03 -39.33
C GLY A 484 -14.55 3.21 -39.73
N LYS A 485 -14.96 4.46 -39.45
CA LYS A 485 -14.08 5.63 -39.65
C LYS A 485 -13.09 5.74 -38.51
N THR A 486 -11.81 5.63 -38.84
CA THR A 486 -10.70 5.98 -37.94
C THR A 486 -10.38 7.46 -38.08
N GLU A 487 -10.18 8.16 -36.97
CA GLU A 487 -9.53 9.47 -37.01
C GLU A 487 -8.11 9.30 -37.54
N GLU A 488 -7.70 10.17 -38.47
CA GLU A 488 -6.30 10.54 -38.57
C GLU A 488 -6.02 11.40 -37.32
N MET A 489 -5.21 10.89 -36.40
CA MET A 489 -4.75 11.69 -35.28
C MET A 489 -3.85 12.80 -35.84
N GLU A 490 -4.33 14.04 -35.88
CA GLU A 490 -3.47 15.23 -36.09
C GLU A 490 -2.57 15.49 -34.89
#